data_AF-A0A425Y5H2-F1
#
_entry.id   AF-A0A425Y5H2-F1
#
_cell.length_a   1.000
_cell.length_b   1.000
_cell.length_c   1.000
_cell.angle_alpha   90.00
_cell.angle_beta   90.00
_cell.angle_gamma   90.00
#
_symmetry.space_group_name_H-M   'P 1'
#
loop_
_entity.id
_entity.type
_entity.pdbx_description
1 polymer ?
#
loop_
_entity_poly.entity_id
_entity_poly.type
_entity_poly.pdbx_seq_one_letter_code
_entity_poly.pdbx_strand_id
1 'polypeptide(L)'
;MKNLKFENMNIGETLMLVVIFFSIITFVKIMSSHFLKRKIIKTGHLDRAEILDQNTDVEIKKQVKYDQFPALKWGLVAFFGGLGFIAMEVLGMQYPMFKEYRSAMPYGIFFVSVSIGFLAYYFIMSKKMKE
;
A
#
# COMPACT_ATOMS: atom_id res chain seq x y z
N MET A 1 -3.19 -36.22 13.67
CA MET A 1 -2.30 -35.52 12.71
C MET A 1 -3.04 -35.38 11.39
N LYS A 2 -3.68 -34.23 11.14
CA LYS A 2 -4.45 -33.97 9.93
C LYS A 2 -3.48 -33.37 8.92
N ASN A 3 -3.12 -34.15 7.89
CA ASN A 3 -2.27 -33.70 6.80
C ASN A 3 -2.87 -32.44 6.16
N LEU A 4 -2.16 -31.32 6.31
CA LEU A 4 -2.39 -30.10 5.55
C LEU A 4 -2.05 -30.40 4.10
N LYS A 5 -3.07 -30.83 3.36
CA LYS A 5 -3.05 -30.97 1.92
C LYS A 5 -3.03 -29.54 1.36
N PHE A 6 -1.84 -28.98 1.17
CA PHE A 6 -1.65 -27.87 0.25
C PHE A 6 -1.96 -28.42 -1.13
N GLU A 7 -3.26 -28.39 -1.43
CA GLU A 7 -3.86 -28.75 -2.69
C GLU A 7 -3.17 -27.95 -3.80
N ASN A 8 -2.84 -28.65 -4.88
CA ASN A 8 -2.09 -28.14 -6.03
C ASN A 8 -2.64 -26.79 -6.49
N MET A 9 -2.02 -25.69 -6.06
CA MET A 9 -2.33 -24.35 -6.55
C MET A 9 -1.88 -24.32 -8.01
N ASN A 10 -2.85 -24.22 -8.93
CA ASN A 10 -2.60 -24.29 -10.35
C ASN A 10 -1.65 -23.15 -10.73
N ILE A 11 -0.44 -23.47 -11.18
CA ILE A 11 0.62 -22.48 -11.43
C ILE A 11 0.14 -21.41 -12.41
N GLY A 12 -0.83 -21.74 -13.27
CA GLY A 12 -1.49 -20.76 -14.15
C GLY A 12 -2.30 -19.69 -13.41
N GLU A 13 -3.00 -20.03 -12.33
CA GLU A 13 -3.82 -19.08 -11.55
C GLU A 13 -2.95 -18.10 -10.77
N THR A 14 -1.84 -18.58 -10.21
CA THR A 14 -0.89 -17.74 -9.47
C THR A 14 -0.15 -16.79 -10.41
N LEU A 15 0.26 -17.27 -11.58
CA LEU A 15 0.86 -16.43 -12.61
C LEU A 15 -0.13 -15.40 -13.15
N MET A 16 -1.41 -15.77 -13.34
CA MET A 16 -2.43 -14.83 -13.77
C MET A 16 -2.59 -13.66 -12.79
N LEU A 17 -2.64 -13.94 -11.47
CA LEU A 17 -2.69 -12.91 -10.44
C LEU A 17 -1.48 -11.98 -10.47
N VAL A 18 -0.27 -12.53 -10.60
CA VAL A 18 0.97 -11.74 -10.70
C VAL A 18 0.95 -10.81 -11.91
N VAL A 19 0.52 -11.32 -13.07
CA VAL A 19 0.45 -10.56 -14.33
C VAL A 19 -0.57 -9.43 -14.24
N ILE A 20 -1.76 -9.69 -13.68
CA ILE A 20 -2.80 -8.66 -13.50
C ILE A 20 -2.28 -7.55 -12.58
N PHE A 21 -1.68 -7.90 -11.44
CA PHE A 21 -1.15 -6.94 -10.49
C PHE A 21 -0.03 -6.08 -11.10
N PHE A 22 0.89 -6.72 -11.83
CA PHE A 22 1.97 -6.05 -12.54
C PHE A 22 1.45 -5.11 -13.65
N SER A 23 0.40 -5.52 -14.37
CA SER A 23 -0.24 -4.72 -15.42
C SER A 23 -0.85 -3.44 -14.84
N ILE A 24 -1.58 -3.54 -13.72
CA ILE A 24 -2.17 -2.39 -13.04
C ILE A 24 -1.09 -1.40 -12.59
N ILE A 25 -0.03 -1.88 -11.96
CA ILE A 25 1.09 -1.02 -11.51
C ILE A 25 1.74 -0.30 -12.70
N THR A 26 2.01 -1.04 -13.76
CA THR A 26 2.64 -0.50 -14.97
C THR A 26 1.75 0.53 -15.65
N PHE A 27 0.46 0.25 -15.76
CA PHE A 27 -0.54 1.16 -16.30
C PHE A 27 -0.63 2.47 -15.49
N VAL A 28 -0.68 2.37 -14.16
CA VAL A 28 -0.72 3.54 -13.27
C VAL A 28 0.57 4.37 -13.41
N LYS A 29 1.75 3.74 -13.47
CA LYS A 29 3.03 4.44 -13.70
C LYS A 29 3.02 5.22 -15.02
N ILE A 30 2.58 4.58 -16.10
CA ILE A 30 2.50 5.19 -17.42
C ILE A 30 1.55 6.39 -17.39
N MET A 31 0.33 6.20 -16.87
CA MET A 31 -0.66 7.26 -16.77
C MET A 31 -0.16 8.45 -15.94
N SER A 32 0.47 8.18 -14.78
CA SER A 32 1.03 9.22 -13.91
C SER A 32 2.12 10.02 -14.61
N SER A 33 3.03 9.36 -15.34
CA SER A 33 4.08 10.03 -16.11
C SER A 33 3.52 10.93 -17.21
N HIS A 34 2.46 10.49 -17.90
CA HIS A 34 1.82 11.28 -18.94
C HIS A 34 1.09 12.50 -18.38
N PHE A 35 0.42 12.36 -17.24
CA PHE A 35 -0.22 13.50 -16.57
C PHE A 35 0.79 14.53 -16.07
N LEU A 36 1.91 14.08 -15.49
CA LEU A 36 2.99 14.97 -15.04
C LEU A 36 3.62 15.71 -16.22
N LYS A 37 4.01 15.00 -17.28
CA LYS A 37 4.60 15.61 -18.49
C LYS A 37 3.65 16.63 -19.13
N ARG A 38 2.35 16.30 -19.25
CA ARG A 38 1.33 17.21 -19.79
C ARG A 38 1.14 18.46 -18.94
N LYS A 39 1.23 18.34 -17.61
CA LYS A 39 1.10 19.47 -16.68
C LYS A 39 2.32 20.40 -16.74
N ILE A 40 3.54 19.85 -16.83
CA ILE A 40 4.80 20.61 -16.88
C ILE A 40 4.92 21.42 -18.18
N ILE A 41 4.56 20.82 -19.33
CA ILE A 41 4.59 21.48 -20.63
C ILE A 41 3.59 22.64 -20.70
N LYS A 42 2.39 22.47 -20.12
CA LYS A 42 1.38 23.55 -20.05
C LYS A 42 1.79 24.73 -19.16
N THR A 43 2.70 24.52 -18.21
CA THR A 43 3.19 25.58 -17.31
C THR A 43 4.41 26.35 -17.84
N GLY A 44 4.82 26.15 -19.11
CA GLY A 44 5.81 27.01 -19.79
C GLY A 44 7.23 26.98 -19.24
N HIS A 45 7.55 26.04 -18.35
CA HIS A 45 8.89 25.89 -17.78
C HIS A 45 9.71 24.89 -18.58
N LEU A 46 10.08 25.26 -19.82
CA LEU A 46 10.87 24.38 -20.71
C LEU A 46 12.31 24.21 -20.22
N ASP A 47 12.88 25.19 -19.49
CA ASP A 47 14.15 25.03 -18.75
C ASP A 47 14.06 23.96 -17.65
N ARG A 48 12.85 23.58 -17.21
CA ARG A 48 12.68 22.54 -16.19
C ARG A 48 12.60 21.11 -16.73
N ALA A 49 12.47 20.93 -18.04
CA ALA A 49 12.37 19.61 -18.65
C ALA A 49 13.74 18.92 -18.77
N GLU A 50 14.82 19.68 -18.95
CA GLU A 50 16.20 19.15 -19.02
C GLU A 50 16.77 18.88 -17.62
N ILE A 51 16.50 19.77 -16.66
CA ILE A 51 16.82 19.52 -15.25
C ILE A 51 15.95 18.44 -14.59
N LEU A 52 14.90 17.93 -15.26
CA LEU A 52 14.17 16.74 -14.80
C LEU A 52 14.99 15.47 -15.03
N ASP A 53 15.89 15.44 -16.00
CA ASP A 53 16.79 14.30 -16.22
C ASP A 53 17.95 14.33 -15.20
N GLN A 54 18.52 15.52 -14.97
CA GLN A 54 19.64 15.71 -14.02
C GLN A 54 19.22 15.79 -12.54
N ASN A 55 18.01 16.28 -12.22
CA ASN A 55 17.48 16.25 -10.85
C ASN A 55 16.68 14.99 -10.55
N THR A 56 16.44 14.08 -11.50
CA THR A 56 15.90 12.77 -11.11
C THR A 56 16.83 12.13 -10.09
N ASP A 57 18.16 12.20 -10.24
CA ASP A 57 19.10 11.65 -9.26
C ASP A 57 19.17 12.43 -7.94
N VAL A 58 19.00 13.76 -7.98
CA VAL A 58 19.06 14.65 -6.80
C VAL A 58 17.74 14.65 -6.01
N GLU A 59 16.61 14.62 -6.70
CA GLU A 59 15.28 14.43 -6.12
C GLU A 59 15.07 12.98 -5.69
N ILE A 60 15.59 11.97 -6.39
CA ILE A 60 15.66 10.59 -5.87
C ILE A 60 16.49 10.57 -4.59
N LYS A 61 17.65 11.24 -4.52
CA LYS A 61 18.41 11.31 -3.25
C LYS A 61 17.67 12.02 -2.12
N LYS A 62 16.90 13.08 -2.40
CA LYS A 62 16.03 13.74 -1.42
C LYS A 62 14.82 12.89 -1.03
N GLN A 63 14.21 12.19 -1.99
CA GLN A 63 13.11 11.26 -1.75
C GLN A 63 13.57 9.99 -1.03
N VAL A 64 14.79 9.51 -1.26
CA VAL A 64 15.42 8.41 -0.50
C VAL A 64 15.76 8.84 0.93
N LYS A 65 16.05 10.14 1.15
CA LYS A 65 16.18 10.70 2.51
C LYS A 65 14.83 10.86 3.22
N TYR A 66 13.75 11.08 2.48
CA TYR A 66 12.37 11.17 3.00
C TYR A 66 11.70 9.79 3.17
N ASP A 67 12.03 8.85 2.30
CA ASP A 67 11.65 7.43 2.31
C ASP A 67 12.77 6.64 3.01
N GLN A 68 13.25 7.13 4.15
CA GLN A 68 14.33 6.46 4.88
C GLN A 68 13.91 5.07 5.38
N PHE A 69 12.60 4.77 5.45
CA PHE A 69 12.11 3.44 5.78
C PHE A 69 10.77 3.09 5.11
N PRO A 70 10.72 2.87 3.77
CA PRO A 70 9.54 2.35 3.08
C PRO A 70 9.12 0.99 3.63
N ALA A 71 10.04 0.19 4.17
CA ALA A 71 9.70 -1.06 4.83
C ALA A 71 8.97 -0.84 6.16
N LEU A 72 9.25 0.24 6.89
CA LEU A 72 8.67 0.51 8.21
C LEU A 72 7.20 0.98 8.12
N LYS A 73 6.83 1.70 7.03
CA LYS A 73 5.42 2.02 6.74
C LYS A 73 4.59 0.75 6.51
N TRP A 74 5.09 -0.17 5.69
CA TRP A 74 4.37 -1.41 5.40
C TRP A 74 4.37 -2.37 6.60
N GLY A 75 5.44 -2.40 7.39
CA GLY A 75 5.50 -3.20 8.63
C GLY A 75 4.45 -2.75 9.65
N LEU A 76 4.30 -1.45 9.88
CA LEU A 76 3.32 -0.93 10.83
C LEU A 76 1.88 -1.14 10.34
N VAL A 77 1.63 -0.90 9.05
CA VAL A 77 0.32 -1.15 8.45
C VAL A 77 -0.05 -2.64 8.48
N ALA A 78 0.90 -3.53 8.18
CA ALA A 78 0.68 -4.98 8.26
C ALA A 78 0.45 -5.46 9.70
N PHE A 79 1.16 -4.89 10.67
CA PHE A 79 0.95 -5.18 12.10
C PHE A 79 -0.47 -4.85 12.54
N PHE A 80 -0.94 -3.64 12.26
CA PHE A 80 -2.30 -3.23 12.60
C PHE A 80 -3.37 -3.94 11.76
N GLY A 81 -3.10 -4.25 10.48
CA GLY A 81 -3.98 -5.07 9.66
C GLY A 81 -4.14 -6.50 10.23
N GLY A 82 -3.03 -7.11 10.66
CA GLY A 82 -3.04 -8.41 11.35
C GLY A 82 -3.81 -8.37 12.66
N LEU A 83 -3.65 -7.31 13.46
CA LEU A 83 -4.48 -7.06 14.65
C LEU A 83 -5.97 -6.97 14.31
N GLY A 84 -6.32 -6.33 13.20
CA GLY A 84 -7.70 -6.27 12.71
C GLY A 84 -8.26 -7.64 12.38
N PHE A 85 -7.48 -8.51 11.75
CA PHE A 85 -7.87 -9.91 11.49
C PHE A 85 -8.08 -10.71 12.77
N ILE A 86 -7.17 -10.60 13.73
CA ILE A 86 -7.31 -11.28 15.04
C ILE A 86 -8.59 -10.80 15.74
N ALA A 87 -8.85 -9.49 15.74
CA ALA A 87 -10.05 -8.92 16.34
C ALA A 87 -11.33 -9.44 15.66
N MET A 88 -11.36 -9.53 14.32
CA MET A 88 -12.49 -10.10 13.59
C MET A 88 -12.74 -11.56 13.97
N GLU A 89 -11.69 -12.39 14.08
CA GLU A 89 -11.81 -13.80 14.45
C GLU A 89 -12.33 -13.98 15.88
N VAL A 90 -11.81 -13.20 16.84
CA VAL A 90 -12.25 -13.23 18.24
C VAL A 90 -13.70 -12.80 18.38
N LEU A 91 -14.11 -11.72 17.69
CA LEU A 91 -15.50 -11.25 17.71
C LEU A 91 -16.44 -12.24 17.01
N GLY A 92 -16.00 -12.87 15.93
CA GLY A 92 -16.74 -13.92 15.22
C GLY A 92 -16.92 -15.20 16.04
N MET A 93 -16.03 -15.48 17.00
CA MET A 93 -16.18 -16.61 17.93
C MET A 93 -17.28 -16.35 18.97
N GLN A 94 -17.41 -15.11 19.45
CA GLN A 94 -18.39 -14.74 20.48
C GLN A 94 -19.78 -14.42 19.90
N TYR A 95 -19.85 -13.89 18.68
CA TYR A 95 -21.10 -13.39 18.10
C TYR A 95 -21.32 -13.94 16.68
N PRO A 96 -22.26 -14.88 16.47
CA PRO A 96 -22.48 -15.50 15.17
C PRO A 96 -22.96 -14.52 14.08
N MET A 97 -23.53 -13.37 14.47
CA MET A 97 -23.95 -12.29 13.56
C MET A 97 -22.78 -11.67 12.78
N PHE A 98 -21.55 -11.73 13.32
CA PHE A 98 -20.35 -11.22 12.63
C PHE A 98 -19.84 -12.17 11.54
N LYS A 99 -20.31 -13.41 11.53
CA LYS A 99 -19.96 -14.42 10.52
C LYS A 99 -20.87 -14.38 9.29
N GLU A 100 -21.99 -13.66 9.38
CA GLU A 100 -22.89 -13.50 8.25
C GLU A 100 -22.26 -12.62 7.16
N TYR A 101 -22.19 -13.14 5.94
CA TYR A 101 -21.65 -12.45 4.77
C TYR A 101 -22.36 -11.14 4.41
N ARG A 102 -23.58 -10.91 4.94
CA ARG A 102 -24.33 -9.67 4.75
C ARG A 102 -23.89 -8.55 5.69
N SER A 103 -23.08 -8.87 6.71
CA SER A 103 -22.64 -7.89 7.69
C SER A 103 -21.42 -7.12 7.18
N ALA A 104 -21.55 -5.80 7.05
CA ALA A 104 -20.43 -4.91 6.70
C ALA A 104 -19.45 -4.70 7.87
N MET A 105 -19.79 -5.19 9.06
CA MET A 105 -19.10 -4.93 10.33
C MET A 105 -17.64 -5.44 10.36
N PRO A 106 -17.33 -6.68 9.91
CA PRO A 106 -15.95 -7.19 9.90
C PRO A 106 -15.04 -6.33 9.03
N TYR A 107 -15.49 -5.96 7.83
CA TYR A 107 -14.73 -5.08 6.94
C TYR A 107 -14.46 -3.72 7.59
N GLY A 108 -15.45 -3.14 8.29
CA GLY A 108 -15.26 -1.90 9.05
C GLY A 108 -14.16 -2.02 10.11
N ILE A 109 -14.17 -3.09 10.90
CA ILE A 109 -13.15 -3.35 11.94
C ILE A 109 -11.76 -3.43 11.31
N PHE A 110 -11.64 -4.14 10.19
CA PHE A 110 -10.38 -4.24 9.47
C PHE A 110 -9.87 -2.88 8.98
N PHE A 111 -10.72 -2.09 8.31
CA PHE A 111 -10.33 -0.77 7.79
C PHE A 111 -9.96 0.21 8.89
N VAL A 112 -10.68 0.21 10.03
CA VAL A 112 -10.35 1.03 11.19
C VAL A 112 -8.98 0.65 11.75
N SER A 113 -8.71 -0.65 11.90
CA SER A 113 -7.41 -1.12 12.39
C SER A 113 -6.28 -0.69 11.47
N VAL A 114 -6.42 -0.89 10.15
CA VAL A 114 -5.44 -0.46 9.15
C VAL A 114 -5.23 1.06 9.17
N SER A 115 -6.30 1.84 9.33
CA SER A 115 -6.23 3.30 9.42
C SER A 115 -5.41 3.77 10.62
N ILE A 116 -5.54 3.09 11.78
CA ILE A 116 -4.71 3.36 12.96
C ILE A 116 -3.24 3.15 12.65
N GLY A 117 -2.89 2.10 11.89
CA GLY A 117 -1.51 1.87 11.45
C GLY A 117 -0.95 3.00 10.58
N PHE A 118 -1.76 3.56 9.67
CA PHE A 118 -1.38 4.73 8.88
C PHE A 118 -1.23 6.00 9.73
N LEU A 119 -2.14 6.23 10.68
CA LEU A 119 -2.08 7.38 11.58
C LEU A 119 -0.85 7.32 12.50
N ALA A 120 -0.54 6.14 13.03
CA ALA A 120 0.64 5.92 13.86
C ALA A 120 1.92 6.21 13.08
N TYR A 121 2.01 5.76 11.82
CA TYR A 121 3.13 6.09 10.94
C TYR A 121 3.25 7.59 10.73
N TYR A 122 2.14 8.27 10.43
CA TYR A 122 2.13 9.72 10.25
C TYR A 122 2.63 10.45 11.49
N PHE A 123 2.22 10.03 12.69
CA PHE A 123 2.65 10.65 13.93
C PHE A 123 4.15 10.46 14.20
N ILE A 124 4.68 9.26 13.94
CA ILE A 124 6.12 8.96 14.06
C ILE A 124 6.92 9.83 13.08
N MET A 125 6.48 9.91 11.82
CA MET A 125 7.15 10.70 10.79
C MET A 125 7.06 12.20 11.08
N SER A 126 5.90 12.69 11.53
CA SER A 126 5.67 14.08 11.88
C SER A 126 6.56 14.53 13.05
N LYS A 127 6.80 13.67 14.04
CA LYS A 127 7.76 13.95 15.12
C LYS A 127 9.20 14.02 14.61
N LYS A 128 9.60 13.12 13.70
CA LYS A 128 10.95 13.08 13.14
C LYS A 128 11.27 14.26 12.21
N MET A 129 10.26 14.91 11.64
CA MET A 129 10.42 16.10 10.78
C MET A 129 10.52 17.43 11.56
N LYS A 130 10.20 17.41 12.86
CA LYS A 130 10.21 18.62 13.71
C LYS A 130 11.53 18.81 14.47
N GLU A 131 12.39 17.79 14.46
CA GLU A 131 13.82 17.87 14.84
C GLU A 131 14.67 18.16 13.60
#